data_AF-A0A382IVJ0-F1
#
_entry.id   AF-A0A382IVJ0-F1
#
_cell.length_a   1.000
_cell.length_b   1.000
_cell.length_c   1.000
_cell.angle_alpha   90.00
_cell.angle_beta   90.00
_cell.angle_gamma   90.00
#
_symmetry.space_group_name_H-M   'P 1'
#
loop_
_entity.id
_entity.type
_entity.pdbx_description
1 polymer ?
#
loop_
_entity_poly.entity_id
_entity_poly.type
_entity_poly.pdbx_seq_one_letter_code
_entity_poly.pdbx_strand_id
1 'polypeptide(L)'
;MKYLQVDSQLFINNRGEFSKKLKENTLAIFNSNDIMPTNADGTIPFRQNNDLFWLSGVDQEESVLIVCPNNKEKEILFLKETSELIAIWEGSKLTKEEALNTSGISAVYWLSEMEEKLENLISKCDGIYLNKNIHSRAASKVQTRDDRFRNM
;
A
#
# COMPACT_ATOMS: atom_id res chain seq x y z
N MET A 1 8.52 14.13 9.40
CA MET A 1 9.83 13.90 10.08
C MET A 1 10.39 12.65 9.43
N LYS A 2 11.46 12.74 8.61
CA LYS A 2 12.02 11.55 7.95
C LYS A 2 12.56 10.64 9.04
N TYR A 3 11.95 9.46 9.21
CA TYR A 3 12.47 8.43 10.09
C TYR A 3 13.86 8.01 9.61
N LEU A 4 14.70 7.50 10.53
CA LEU A 4 15.87 6.74 10.11
C LEU A 4 15.37 5.58 9.24
N GLN A 5 16.05 5.33 8.12
CA GLN A 5 15.67 4.25 7.21
C GLN A 5 15.66 2.94 8.00
N VAL A 6 14.49 2.32 8.06
CA VAL A 6 14.30 1.01 8.67
C VAL A 6 14.82 -0.03 7.69
N ASP A 7 15.53 -1.03 8.20
CA ASP A 7 16.04 -2.14 7.39
C ASP A 7 14.88 -2.87 6.70
N SER A 8 14.97 -3.02 5.37
CA SER A 8 13.94 -3.68 4.55
C SER A 8 13.74 -5.14 4.95
N GLN A 9 14.74 -5.77 5.56
CA GLN A 9 14.63 -7.13 6.09
C GLN A 9 13.49 -7.28 7.12
N LEU A 10 13.18 -6.22 7.89
CA LEU A 10 12.04 -6.24 8.82
C LEU A 10 10.73 -6.43 8.05
N PHE A 11 10.53 -5.68 6.98
CA PHE A 11 9.30 -5.71 6.19
C PHE A 11 9.16 -7.03 5.41
N ILE A 12 10.27 -7.54 4.87
CA ILE A 12 10.32 -8.87 4.24
C ILE A 12 9.89 -9.96 5.23
N ASN A 13 10.41 -9.93 6.46
CA ASN A 13 10.03 -10.88 7.51
C ASN A 13 8.54 -10.75 7.89
N ASN A 14 8.03 -9.53 8.02
CA ASN A 14 6.62 -9.27 8.35
C ASN A 14 5.67 -9.83 7.28
N ARG A 15 5.99 -9.64 5.98
CA ARG A 15 5.21 -10.21 4.87
C ARG A 15 5.32 -11.73 4.82
N GLY A 16 6.47 -12.30 5.19
CA GLY A 16 6.64 -13.74 5.37
C GLY A 16 5.71 -14.30 6.44
N GLU A 17 5.63 -13.67 7.62
CA GLU A 17 4.71 -14.08 8.70
C GLU A 17 3.24 -13.88 8.33
N PHE A 18 2.91 -12.80 7.62
CA PHE A 18 1.57 -12.56 7.13
C PHE A 18 1.14 -13.60 6.08
N SER A 19 2.01 -13.91 5.13
CA SER A 19 1.76 -14.87 4.05
C SER A 19 1.43 -16.27 4.57
N LYS A 20 2.05 -16.70 5.68
CA LYS A 20 1.73 -17.98 6.34
C LYS A 20 0.29 -18.08 6.85
N LYS A 21 -0.38 -16.94 7.06
CA LYS A 21 -1.77 -16.88 7.54
C LYS A 21 -2.79 -16.78 6.40
N LEU A 22 -2.33 -16.53 5.17
CA LEU A 22 -3.21 -16.51 4.01
C LEU A 22 -3.55 -17.93 3.57
N LYS A 23 -4.78 -18.09 3.05
CA LYS A 23 -5.15 -19.32 2.36
C LYS A 23 -4.37 -19.40 1.05
N GLU A 24 -4.11 -20.62 0.61
CA GLU A 24 -3.53 -20.84 -0.72
C GLU A 24 -4.39 -20.19 -1.80
N ASN A 25 -3.71 -19.72 -2.84
CA ASN A 25 -4.31 -19.10 -4.03
C ASN A 25 -5.24 -17.90 -3.73
N THR A 26 -4.96 -17.18 -2.65
CA THR A 26 -5.62 -15.91 -2.34
C THR A 26 -4.64 -14.74 -2.43
N LEU A 27 -5.18 -13.53 -2.57
CA LEU A 27 -4.42 -12.29 -2.49
C LEU A 27 -4.98 -11.39 -1.39
N ALA A 28 -4.13 -10.54 -0.83
CA ALA A 28 -4.50 -9.52 0.14
C ALA A 28 -4.13 -8.13 -0.37
N ILE A 29 -5.02 -7.16 -0.18
CA ILE A 29 -4.85 -5.78 -0.66
C ILE A 29 -4.85 -4.82 0.53
N PHE A 30 -3.85 -3.94 0.55
CA PHE A 30 -3.70 -2.89 1.55
C PHE A 30 -3.55 -1.55 0.85
N ASN A 31 -4.33 -0.55 1.27
CA ASN A 31 -4.24 0.80 0.74
C ASN A 31 -3.49 1.72 1.70
N SER A 32 -2.81 2.72 1.14
CA SER A 32 -2.37 3.87 1.91
C SER A 32 -3.58 4.67 2.42
N ASN A 33 -3.35 5.53 3.41
CA ASN A 33 -4.39 6.48 3.79
C ASN A 33 -4.54 7.59 2.73
N ASP A 34 -5.67 8.29 2.77
CA ASP A 34 -5.84 9.51 2.00
C ASP A 34 -5.13 10.69 2.67
N ILE A 35 -4.79 11.70 1.87
CA ILE A 35 -4.49 13.03 2.38
C ILE A 35 -5.82 13.67 2.76
N MET A 36 -5.99 14.02 4.04
CA MET A 36 -7.24 14.56 4.56
C MET A 36 -7.27 16.09 4.45
N PRO A 37 -8.38 16.70 4.00
CA PRO A 37 -8.46 18.16 3.91
C PRO A 37 -8.62 18.82 5.30
N THR A 38 -8.11 20.05 5.46
CA THR A 38 -8.44 20.93 6.59
C THR A 38 -9.57 21.89 6.21
N ASN A 39 -9.35 22.72 5.19
CA ASN A 39 -10.26 23.76 4.71
C ASN A 39 -9.78 24.27 3.34
N ALA A 40 -10.70 24.53 2.41
CA ALA A 40 -10.38 24.98 1.04
C ALA A 40 -9.31 24.11 0.36
N ASP A 41 -8.12 24.66 0.13
CA ASP A 41 -6.94 24.02 -0.48
C ASP A 41 -5.96 23.44 0.55
N GLY A 42 -6.23 23.59 1.85
CA GLY A 42 -5.40 23.08 2.93
C GLY A 42 -5.61 21.59 3.23
N THR A 43 -4.53 20.92 3.63
CA THR A 43 -4.52 19.50 4.00
C THR A 43 -3.85 19.26 5.35
N ILE A 44 -4.29 18.21 6.03
CA ILE A 44 -3.67 17.68 7.24
C ILE A 44 -2.39 16.94 6.82
N PRO A 45 -1.30 16.99 7.63
CA PRO A 45 -0.11 16.18 7.38
C PRO A 45 -0.47 14.72 7.16
N PHE A 46 0.07 14.15 6.08
CA PHE A 46 -0.15 12.74 5.75
C PHE A 46 0.29 11.82 6.90
N ARG A 47 -0.56 10.84 7.20
CA ARG A 47 -0.28 9.78 8.17
C ARG A 47 -0.63 8.45 7.54
N GLN A 48 0.38 7.63 7.30
CA GLN A 48 0.24 6.34 6.63
C GLN A 48 -0.67 5.35 7.39
N ASN A 49 -1.29 4.45 6.63
CA ASN A 49 -1.97 3.28 7.14
C ASN A 49 -0.95 2.36 7.83
N ASN A 50 -1.15 2.09 9.12
CA ASN A 50 -0.21 1.32 9.93
C ASN A 50 0.04 -0.09 9.37
N ASP A 51 -0.98 -0.74 8.79
CA ASP A 51 -0.88 -2.12 8.28
C ASP A 51 -0.03 -2.14 7.00
N LEU A 52 -0.27 -1.20 6.08
CA LEU A 52 0.57 -1.03 4.89
C LEU A 52 2.01 -0.71 5.27
N PHE A 53 2.22 0.21 6.21
CA PHE A 53 3.56 0.59 6.66
C PHE A 53 4.28 -0.59 7.33
N TRP A 54 3.58 -1.36 8.17
CA TRP A 54 4.15 -2.53 8.84
C TRP A 54 4.59 -3.60 7.84
N LEU A 55 3.90 -3.73 6.70
CA LEU A 55 4.23 -4.71 5.67
C LEU A 55 5.27 -4.22 4.65
N SER A 56 5.40 -2.92 4.41
CA SER A 56 6.20 -2.39 3.28
C SER A 56 7.20 -1.32 3.64
N GLY A 57 7.07 -0.65 4.79
CA GLY A 57 7.87 0.52 5.13
C GLY A 57 7.61 1.76 4.29
N VAL A 58 6.67 1.71 3.34
CA VAL A 58 6.36 2.81 2.44
C VAL A 58 5.54 3.86 3.17
N ASP A 59 6.10 5.05 3.34
CA ASP A 59 5.43 6.22 3.92
C ASP A 59 5.10 7.25 2.83
N GLN A 60 4.29 6.82 1.86
CA GLN A 60 3.82 7.65 0.74
C GLN A 60 2.31 7.47 0.57
N GLU A 61 1.62 8.55 0.23
CA GLU A 61 0.22 8.49 -0.16
C GLU A 61 0.05 7.73 -1.50
N GLU A 62 -1.21 7.47 -1.89
CA GLU A 62 -1.53 6.87 -3.20
C GLU A 62 -0.68 5.65 -3.54
N SER A 63 -0.54 4.77 -2.53
CA SER A 63 0.27 3.56 -2.58
C SER A 63 -0.62 2.37 -2.24
N VAL A 64 -0.44 1.26 -2.95
CA VAL A 64 -1.22 0.03 -2.74
C VAL A 64 -0.27 -1.16 -2.70
N LEU A 65 -0.40 -2.00 -1.68
CA LEU A 65 0.35 -3.24 -1.56
C LEU A 65 -0.58 -4.42 -1.82
N ILE A 66 -0.15 -5.33 -2.70
CA ILE A 66 -0.76 -6.63 -2.90
C ILE A 66 0.22 -7.72 -2.43
N VAL A 67 -0.27 -8.63 -1.59
CA VAL A 67 0.47 -9.83 -1.16
C VAL A 67 -0.25 -11.07 -1.67
N CYS A 68 0.46 -11.90 -2.42
CA CYS A 68 -0.06 -13.04 -3.17
C CYS A 68 0.95 -14.21 -3.13
N PRO A 69 0.99 -15.02 -2.06
CA PRO A 69 2.11 -15.94 -1.81
C PRO A 69 2.33 -17.01 -2.90
N ASN A 70 1.28 -17.34 -3.67
CA ASN A 70 1.28 -18.43 -4.65
C ASN A 70 1.44 -17.96 -6.11
N ASN A 71 1.72 -16.68 -6.34
CA ASN A 71 1.96 -16.15 -7.68
C ASN A 71 3.47 -15.98 -7.95
N LYS A 72 3.84 -15.82 -9.22
CA LYS A 72 5.20 -15.50 -9.66
C LYS A 72 5.70 -14.20 -8.99
N GLU A 73 4.83 -13.19 -8.97
CA GLU A 73 5.05 -11.94 -8.24
C GLU A 73 4.33 -12.05 -6.89
N LYS A 74 5.07 -12.49 -5.87
CA LYS A 74 4.49 -12.75 -4.54
C LYS A 74 4.02 -11.49 -3.81
N GLU A 75 4.63 -10.37 -4.14
CA GLU A 75 4.47 -9.09 -3.49
C GLU A 75 4.53 -8.04 -4.58
N ILE A 76 3.52 -7.17 -4.66
CA ILE A 76 3.42 -6.15 -5.69
C ILE A 76 3.09 -4.82 -5.02
N LEU A 77 3.87 -3.79 -5.32
CA LEU A 77 3.68 -2.44 -4.80
C LEU A 77 3.31 -1.50 -5.95
N PHE A 78 2.22 -0.78 -5.80
CA PHE A 78 1.79 0.28 -6.70
C PHE A 78 2.05 1.64 -6.05
N LEU A 79 2.64 2.56 -6.80
CA LEU A 79 2.96 3.91 -6.33
C LEU A 79 2.43 4.96 -7.31
N LYS A 80 2.07 6.14 -6.82
CA LYS A 80 1.85 7.32 -7.66
C LYS A 80 3.12 7.64 -8.45
N GLU A 81 2.98 7.75 -9.76
CA GLU A 81 4.06 8.24 -10.62
C GLU A 81 4.33 9.72 -10.30
N THR A 82 5.61 10.09 -10.26
CA THR A 82 6.03 11.48 -10.02
C THR A 82 6.70 12.05 -11.25
N SER A 83 6.47 13.34 -11.50
CA SER A 83 7.22 14.14 -12.48
C SER A 83 8.09 15.17 -11.77
N GLU A 84 9.08 15.73 -12.46
CA GLU A 84 9.92 16.80 -11.90
C GLU A 84 9.10 18.00 -11.44
N LEU A 85 8.04 18.35 -12.18
CA LEU A 85 7.11 19.41 -11.81
C LEU A 85 6.37 19.05 -10.51
N ILE A 86 5.87 17.83 -10.36
CA ILE A 86 5.16 17.40 -9.14
C ILE A 86 6.10 17.39 -7.94
N ALA A 87 7.35 16.95 -8.12
CA ALA A 87 8.35 16.88 -7.05
C ALA A 87 8.68 18.25 -6.42
N ILE A 88 8.58 19.33 -7.20
CA ILE A 88 8.78 20.71 -6.70
C ILE A 88 7.68 21.12 -5.72
N TRP A 89 6.43 20.69 -5.95
CA TRP A 89 5.26 21.13 -5.18
C TRP A 89 4.83 20.13 -4.10
N GLU A 90 4.83 18.83 -4.41
CA GLU A 90 4.36 17.74 -3.53
C GLU A 90 5.51 16.99 -2.83
N GLY A 91 6.76 17.40 -3.10
CA GLY A 91 7.97 16.74 -2.62
C GLY A 91 8.34 15.48 -3.42
N SER A 92 9.56 14.99 -3.21
CA SER A 92 10.06 13.77 -3.86
C SER A 92 9.23 12.55 -3.47
N LYS A 93 8.60 11.89 -4.44
CA LYS A 93 8.02 10.55 -4.28
C LYS A 93 9.08 9.48 -4.51
N LEU A 94 8.83 8.28 -4.00
CA LEU A 94 9.69 7.13 -4.20
C LEU A 94 9.75 6.76 -5.68
N THR A 95 10.96 6.66 -6.20
CA THR A 95 11.23 5.92 -7.44
C THR A 95 11.05 4.43 -7.22
N LYS A 96 10.92 3.65 -8.31
CA LYS A 96 10.83 2.18 -8.22
C LYS A 96 12.06 1.56 -7.53
N GLU A 97 13.23 2.16 -7.70
CA GLU A 97 14.48 1.72 -7.06
C GLU A 97 14.50 2.03 -5.55
N GLU A 98 14.10 3.25 -5.16
CA GLU A 98 13.98 3.61 -3.74
C GLU A 98 12.90 2.78 -3.02
N ALA A 99 11.81 2.48 -3.72
CA ALA A 99 10.75 1.61 -3.22
C ALA A 99 11.27 0.19 -2.97
N LEU A 100 12.07 -0.36 -3.89
CA LEU A 100 12.77 -1.63 -3.70
C LEU A 100 13.71 -1.58 -2.49
N ASN A 101 14.53 -0.53 -2.37
CA ASN A 101 15.47 -0.37 -1.25
C ASN A 101 14.76 -0.21 0.10
N THR A 102 13.60 0.43 0.12
CA THR A 102 12.81 0.68 1.33
C THR A 102 12.02 -0.57 1.75
N SER A 103 11.36 -1.24 0.80
CA SER A 103 10.39 -2.31 1.09
C SER A 103 10.93 -3.72 0.89
N GLY A 104 11.99 -3.90 0.09
CA GLY A 104 12.45 -5.19 -0.39
C GLY A 104 11.57 -5.81 -1.47
N ILE A 105 10.57 -5.09 -1.99
CA ILE A 105 9.65 -5.58 -3.03
C ILE A 105 10.22 -5.27 -4.41
N SER A 106 10.39 -6.30 -5.23
CA SER A 106 10.94 -6.17 -6.60
C SER A 106 9.91 -5.82 -7.67
N ALA A 107 8.65 -6.24 -7.49
CA ALA A 107 7.57 -5.91 -8.41
C ALA A 107 6.93 -4.57 -8.01
N VAL A 108 7.48 -3.47 -8.53
CA VAL A 108 6.96 -2.11 -8.32
C VAL A 108 6.41 -1.54 -9.62
N TYR A 109 5.14 -1.13 -9.58
CA TYR A 109 4.42 -0.56 -10.72
C TYR A 109 3.82 0.80 -10.39
N TRP A 110 3.41 1.53 -11.43
CA TRP A 110 2.67 2.77 -11.23
C TRP A 110 1.21 2.49 -10.93
N LEU A 111 0.58 3.38 -10.17
CA LEU A 111 -0.83 3.24 -9.78
C LEU A 111 -1.77 3.22 -11.00
N SER A 112 -1.37 3.85 -12.12
CA SER A 112 -2.08 3.77 -13.40
C SER A 112 -2.15 2.37 -14.00
N GLU A 113 -1.19 1.49 -13.66
CA GLU A 113 -1.13 0.09 -14.10
C GLU A 113 -1.93 -0.85 -13.18
N MET A 114 -2.49 -0.33 -12.08
CA MET A 114 -3.09 -1.15 -11.01
C MET A 114 -4.32 -1.91 -11.48
N GLU A 115 -5.24 -1.26 -12.20
CA GLU A 115 -6.51 -1.85 -12.60
C GLU A 115 -6.30 -3.08 -13.49
N GLU A 116 -5.53 -2.93 -14.57
CA GLU A 116 -5.20 -4.03 -15.49
C GLU A 116 -4.47 -5.18 -14.79
N LYS A 117 -3.48 -4.88 -13.93
CA LYS A 117 -2.76 -5.93 -13.18
C LYS A 117 -3.65 -6.62 -12.17
N LEU A 118 -4.49 -5.88 -11.47
CA LEU A 118 -5.39 -6.42 -10.46
C LEU A 118 -6.42 -7.36 -11.09
N GLU A 119 -7.01 -7.00 -12.23
CA GLU A 119 -7.92 -7.89 -12.97
C GLU A 119 -7.24 -9.22 -13.37
N ASN A 120 -6.00 -9.13 -13.86
CA ASN A 120 -5.19 -10.29 -14.23
C ASN A 120 -4.82 -11.18 -13.04
N LEU A 121 -4.70 -10.62 -11.83
CA LEU A 121 -4.43 -11.37 -10.60
C LEU A 121 -5.71 -12.00 -10.05
N ILE A 122 -6.79 -11.23 -9.95
CA ILE A 122 -8.08 -11.67 -9.40
C ILE A 122 -8.63 -12.84 -10.22
N SER A 123 -8.53 -12.80 -11.55
CA SER A 123 -8.99 -13.89 -12.44
C SER A 123 -8.31 -15.24 -12.17
N LYS A 124 -7.20 -15.27 -11.43
CA LYS A 124 -6.42 -16.48 -11.13
C LYS A 124 -6.49 -16.88 -9.65
N CYS A 125 -7.15 -16.10 -8.80
CA CYS A 125 -7.21 -16.32 -7.36
C CYS A 125 -8.58 -16.81 -6.91
N ASP A 126 -8.60 -17.67 -5.89
CA ASP A 126 -9.82 -18.24 -5.31
C ASP A 126 -10.50 -17.29 -4.32
N GLY A 127 -9.82 -16.22 -3.91
CA GLY A 127 -10.37 -15.26 -2.97
C GLY A 127 -9.46 -14.05 -2.72
N ILE A 128 -10.07 -13.01 -2.17
CA ILE A 128 -9.44 -11.72 -1.89
C ILE A 128 -9.65 -11.38 -0.42
N TYR A 129 -8.57 -11.01 0.26
CA TYR A 129 -8.59 -10.41 1.59
C TYR A 129 -8.50 -8.89 1.47
N LEU A 130 -9.46 -8.20 2.07
CA LEU A 130 -9.48 -6.75 2.10
C LEU A 130 -9.31 -6.26 3.54
N ASN A 131 -8.40 -5.32 3.76
CA ASN A 131 -8.12 -4.81 5.08
C ASN A 131 -9.34 -4.09 5.67
N LYS A 132 -9.69 -4.37 6.93
CA LYS A 132 -10.83 -3.77 7.65
C LYS A 132 -10.43 -3.09 8.96
N ASN A 133 -9.18 -3.21 9.41
CA ASN A 133 -8.64 -2.65 10.66
C ASN A 133 -9.66 -2.64 11.82
N ILE A 134 -10.15 -3.83 12.19
CA ILE A 134 -11.26 -3.98 13.14
C ILE A 134 -10.75 -3.70 14.56
N HIS A 135 -11.30 -2.67 15.20
CA HIS A 135 -11.06 -2.40 16.61
C HIS A 135 -12.39 -2.14 17.35
N SER A 136 -12.58 -2.74 18.52
CA SER A 136 -13.85 -2.69 19.27
C SER A 136 -14.29 -1.29 19.69
N ARG A 137 -13.33 -0.35 19.78
CA ARG A 137 -13.58 1.07 20.10
C ARG A 137 -13.55 1.98 18.86
N ALA A 138 -13.43 1.44 17.66
CA ALA A 138 -13.47 2.25 16.44
C ALA A 138 -14.87 2.85 16.28
N ALA A 139 -14.95 4.19 16.29
CA ALA A 139 -16.20 4.95 16.15
C ALA A 139 -16.12 5.96 15.01
N SER A 140 -15.28 5.68 13.99
CA SER A 140 -15.11 6.61 12.87
C SER A 140 -16.42 6.78 12.11
N LYS A 141 -16.85 8.03 11.95
CA LYS A 141 -17.98 8.40 11.08
C LYS A 141 -17.54 8.61 9.63
N VAL A 142 -16.23 8.62 9.39
CA VAL A 142 -15.62 8.85 8.07
C VAL A 142 -15.06 7.55 7.54
N GLN A 143 -15.20 7.33 6.24
CA GLN A 143 -14.65 6.18 5.53
C GLN A 143 -13.18 6.41 5.18
N THR A 144 -12.33 5.46 5.55
CA THR A 144 -10.95 5.36 5.07
C THR A 144 -10.90 4.89 3.62
N ARG A 145 -9.73 4.99 2.98
CA ARG A 145 -9.52 4.42 1.64
C ARG A 145 -9.81 2.92 1.60
N ASP A 146 -9.39 2.17 2.61
CA ASP A 146 -9.73 0.75 2.74
C ASP A 146 -11.26 0.55 2.85
N ASP A 147 -11.98 1.39 3.57
CA ASP A 147 -13.45 1.31 3.65
C ASP A 147 -14.13 1.52 2.30
N ARG A 148 -13.65 2.49 1.52
CA ARG A 148 -14.18 2.75 0.17
C ARG A 148 -13.81 1.63 -0.80
N PHE A 149 -12.58 1.11 -0.72
CA PHE A 149 -12.10 0.03 -1.57
C PHE A 149 -12.91 -1.26 -1.38
N ARG A 150 -13.39 -1.56 -0.16
CA ARG A 150 -14.25 -2.72 0.11
C ARG A 150 -15.68 -2.60 -0.44
N ASN A 151 -16.14 -1.39 -0.73
CA ASN A 151 -17.49 -1.12 -1.23
C ASN A 151 -17.53 -0.90 -2.74
N MET A 152 -16.37 -0.87 -3.40
CA MET A 152 -16.23 -0.78 -4.85
C MET A 152 -16.53 -2.15 -5.47
#